data_AF-A0AAV3Z0X6-F1
#
_entry.id   AF-A0AAV3Z0X6-F1
#
_cell.length_a   1.000
_cell.length_b   1.000
_cell.length_c   1.000
_cell.angle_alpha   90.00
_cell.angle_beta   90.00
_cell.angle_gamma   90.00
#
_symmetry.space_group_name_H-M   'P 1'
#
loop_
_entity.id
_entity.type
_entity.pdbx_description
1 polymer ?
#
loop_
_entity_poly.entity_id
_entity_poly.type
_entity_poly.pdbx_seq_one_letter_code
_entity_poly.pdbx_strand_id
1 'polypeptide(L)'
;MEGFQLIEPNELYNMLQRGTGFSSLSDTNFLLLVDARKKHEYNESHVVTAKKAPKSDNGLFMIPYDAELECKQNIVVYDSNTSELIGATPALECAKLFWDMGSRNEVKILKGGYEEFSALYPFLRTQKILFTPRELDDIKPYPLEIIQGLLYMGDWRQGNAPYIQKDLKIRAHINCCVEEETL
;
A
#
# COMPACT_ATOMS: atom_id res chain seq x y z
N MET A 1 13.47 -17.32 -3.43
CA MET A 1 13.05 -18.00 -2.19
C MET A 1 11.57 -18.31 -2.37
N GLU A 2 11.16 -19.53 -2.07
CA GLU A 2 9.75 -19.92 -2.19
C GLU A 2 8.92 -19.11 -1.18
N GLY A 3 7.79 -18.52 -1.61
CA GLY A 3 6.85 -17.81 -0.72
C GLY A 3 7.00 -16.29 -0.62
N PHE A 4 8.00 -15.68 -1.26
CA PHE A 4 8.20 -14.22 -1.26
C PHE A 4 8.26 -13.65 -2.66
N GLN A 5 7.61 -12.51 -2.84
CA GLN A 5 7.65 -11.73 -4.09
C GLN A 5 8.15 -10.32 -3.77
N LEU A 6 9.09 -9.80 -4.56
CA LEU A 6 9.45 -8.39 -4.52
C LEU A 6 8.50 -7.62 -5.46
N ILE A 7 7.88 -6.54 -4.97
CA ILE A 7 6.99 -5.69 -5.76
C ILE A 7 7.54 -4.27 -5.90
N GLU A 8 7.28 -3.66 -7.05
CA GLU A 8 7.66 -2.28 -7.32
C GLU A 8 6.71 -1.30 -6.60
N PRO A 9 7.14 -0.06 -6.30
CA PRO A 9 6.31 0.94 -5.63
C PRO A 9 4.96 1.23 -6.32
N ASN A 10 4.91 1.17 -7.66
CA ASN A 10 3.69 1.38 -8.44
C ASN A 10 2.66 0.26 -8.23
N GLU A 11 3.10 -0.97 -7.93
CA GLU A 11 2.20 -2.07 -7.62
C GLU A 11 1.49 -1.83 -6.29
N LEU A 12 2.22 -1.41 -5.25
CA LEU A 12 1.61 -1.03 -3.97
C LEU A 12 0.69 0.18 -4.14
N TYR A 13 1.11 1.19 -4.90
CA TYR A 13 0.27 2.34 -5.23
C TYR A 13 -1.08 1.87 -5.81
N ASN A 14 -1.05 1.01 -6.84
CA ASN A 14 -2.25 0.50 -7.48
C ASN A 14 -3.11 -0.38 -6.57
N MET A 15 -2.51 -1.10 -5.61
CA MET A 15 -3.27 -1.81 -4.58
C MET A 15 -4.00 -0.82 -3.67
N LEU A 16 -3.33 0.25 -3.23
CA LEU A 16 -3.94 1.29 -2.39
C LEU A 16 -5.08 2.04 -3.11
N GLN A 17 -5.00 2.17 -4.44
CA GLN A 17 -6.01 2.86 -5.23
C GLN A 17 -7.10 1.96 -5.82
N ARG A 18 -7.08 0.66 -5.54
CA ARG A 18 -8.05 -0.25 -6.14
C ARG A 18 -9.47 0.07 -5.65
N GLY A 19 -10.41 0.22 -6.59
CA GLY A 19 -11.82 0.41 -6.32
C GLY A 19 -12.62 0.73 -7.59
N THR A 20 -13.76 0.07 -7.79
CA THR A 20 -14.70 0.35 -8.89
C THR A 20 -15.94 1.07 -8.33
N GLY A 21 -15.71 2.19 -7.63
CA GLY A 21 -16.76 3.01 -7.00
C GLY A 21 -16.51 3.33 -5.53
N PHE A 22 -16.02 2.34 -4.76
CA PHE A 22 -15.58 2.49 -3.37
C PHE A 22 -14.18 1.91 -3.21
N SER A 23 -13.41 2.43 -2.25
CA SER A 23 -12.08 1.92 -1.93
C SER A 23 -12.12 0.45 -1.54
N SER A 24 -11.30 -0.38 -2.16
CA SER A 24 -11.14 -1.79 -1.74
C SER A 24 -10.41 -1.94 -0.40
N LEU A 25 -9.90 -0.84 0.17
CA LEU A 25 -9.20 -0.85 1.46
C LEU A 25 -10.13 -1.09 2.66
N SER A 26 -11.45 -0.92 2.50
CA SER A 26 -12.40 -1.30 3.54
C SER A 26 -12.68 -2.80 3.60
N ASP A 27 -12.38 -3.54 2.52
CA ASP A 27 -12.36 -5.00 2.57
C ASP A 27 -11.13 -5.46 3.37
N THR A 28 -11.38 -5.96 4.58
CA THR A 28 -10.34 -6.43 5.49
C THR A 28 -9.53 -7.58 4.91
N ASN A 29 -10.04 -8.30 3.90
CA ASN A 29 -9.36 -9.41 3.24
C ASN A 29 -8.56 -8.99 2.01
N PHE A 30 -8.73 -7.77 1.52
CA PHE A 30 -8.07 -7.32 0.29
C PHE A 30 -6.57 -7.04 0.48
N LEU A 31 -6.20 -6.19 1.44
CA LEU A 31 -4.81 -5.76 1.67
C LEU A 31 -4.46 -5.70 3.16
N LEU A 32 -3.42 -6.43 3.54
CA LEU A 32 -2.70 -6.25 4.80
C LEU A 32 -1.35 -5.59 4.51
N LEU A 33 -1.23 -4.29 4.78
CA LEU A 33 0.00 -3.53 4.64
C LEU A 33 0.70 -3.38 6.00
N VAL A 34 1.96 -3.82 6.09
CA VAL A 34 2.70 -3.88 7.36
C VAL A 34 4.03 -3.13 7.28
N ASP A 35 4.22 -2.20 8.21
CA ASP A 35 5.47 -1.46 8.42
C ASP A 35 6.35 -2.18 9.45
N ALA A 36 7.49 -2.71 9.02
CA ALA A 36 8.46 -3.44 9.83
C ALA A 36 9.57 -2.55 10.44
N ARG A 37 9.58 -1.23 10.21
CA ARG A 37 10.58 -0.27 10.72
C ARG A 37 10.52 -0.10 12.23
N LYS A 38 11.33 0.77 12.82
CA LYS A 38 11.25 1.08 14.26
C LYS A 38 10.00 1.91 14.56
N LYS A 39 9.55 1.86 15.81
CA LYS A 39 8.33 2.57 16.24
C LYS A 39 8.40 4.08 16.03
N HIS A 40 9.55 4.70 16.24
CA HIS A 40 9.71 6.15 16.03
C HIS A 40 9.61 6.52 14.54
N GLU A 41 10.26 5.77 13.65
CA GLU A 41 10.20 5.98 12.19
C GLU A 41 8.75 5.90 11.69
N TYR A 42 7.99 4.90 12.15
CA TYR A 42 6.57 4.76 11.84
C TYR A 42 5.74 5.95 12.35
N ASN A 43 5.99 6.39 13.59
CA ASN A 43 5.26 7.51 14.19
C ASN A 43 5.56 8.85 13.52
N GLU A 44 6.77 9.04 12.99
CA GLU A 44 7.15 10.23 12.24
C GLU A 44 6.36 10.32 10.92
N SER A 45 6.33 9.22 10.16
CA SER A 45 5.40 9.03 9.05
C SER A 45 5.46 7.60 8.50
N HIS A 46 4.34 7.11 7.98
CA HIS A 46 4.20 5.80 7.34
C HIS A 46 3.27 5.87 6.12
N VAL A 47 3.23 4.81 5.33
CA VAL A 47 2.28 4.69 4.20
C VAL A 47 0.86 4.61 4.75
N VAL A 48 -0.08 5.28 4.09
CA VAL A 48 -1.51 5.24 4.44
C VAL A 48 -1.99 3.79 4.60
N THR A 49 -2.87 3.57 5.58
CA THR A 49 -3.42 2.27 5.99
C THR A 49 -2.41 1.21 6.47
N ALA A 50 -1.11 1.50 6.50
CA ALA A 50 -0.12 0.56 7.01
C ALA A 50 -0.29 0.34 8.52
N LYS A 51 -0.22 -0.92 8.95
CA LYS A 51 -0.16 -1.29 10.36
C LYS A 51 1.30 -1.45 10.80
N LYS A 52 1.64 -0.95 11.98
CA LYS A 52 2.95 -1.26 12.58
C LYS A 52 3.06 -2.76 12.88
N ALA A 53 4.12 -3.40 12.40
CA ALA A 53 4.44 -4.78 12.77
C ALA A 53 4.62 -4.90 14.31
N PRO A 54 3.83 -5.74 14.99
CA PRO A 54 3.96 -5.94 16.42
C PRO A 54 5.23 -6.73 16.72
N LYS A 55 5.81 -6.47 17.90
CA LYS A 55 7.00 -7.18 18.39
C LYS A 55 6.77 -7.63 19.82
N SER A 56 7.31 -8.80 20.18
CA SER A 56 7.34 -9.30 21.55
C SER A 56 8.33 -8.50 22.41
N ASP A 57 8.32 -8.74 23.72
CA ASP A 57 9.27 -8.13 24.66
C ASP A 57 10.74 -8.46 24.31
N ASN A 58 10.96 -9.60 23.65
CA ASN A 58 12.27 -10.04 23.16
C ASN A 58 12.66 -9.40 21.82
N GLY A 59 11.83 -8.50 21.26
CA GLY A 59 12.10 -7.80 20.00
C GLY A 59 11.80 -8.60 18.74
N LEU A 60 11.26 -9.82 18.87
CA LEU A 60 10.88 -10.68 17.75
C LEU A 60 9.54 -10.23 17.17
N PHE A 61 9.39 -10.31 15.84
CA PHE A 61 8.13 -10.00 15.18
C PHE A 61 7.01 -10.95 15.61
N MET A 62 5.79 -10.43 15.62
CA MET A 62 4.56 -11.17 15.92
C MET A 62 3.54 -10.95 14.80
N ILE A 63 2.54 -11.81 14.74
CA ILE A 63 1.39 -11.64 13.87
C ILE A 63 0.44 -10.62 14.54
N PRO A 64 -0.09 -9.62 13.80
CA PRO A 64 -1.18 -8.80 14.31
C PRO A 64 -2.38 -9.67 14.73
N TYR A 65 -2.97 -9.41 15.90
CA TYR A 65 -4.03 -10.26 16.46
C TYR A 65 -5.24 -10.46 15.54
N ASP A 66 -5.51 -9.50 14.67
CA ASP A 66 -6.62 -9.50 13.70
C ASP A 66 -6.20 -9.88 12.28
N ALA A 67 -4.96 -10.33 12.08
CA ALA A 67 -4.44 -10.74 10.78
C ALA A 67 -4.79 -12.21 10.49
N GLU A 68 -5.98 -12.44 9.93
CA GLU A 68 -6.36 -13.70 9.28
C GLU A 68 -5.54 -13.90 7.99
N LEU A 69 -4.26 -14.29 8.12
CA LEU A 69 -3.29 -14.36 7.01
C LEU A 69 -3.74 -15.25 5.85
N GLU A 70 -4.45 -16.33 6.16
CA GLU A 70 -4.98 -17.31 5.21
C GLU A 70 -6.06 -16.71 4.30
N CYS A 71 -6.78 -15.69 4.78
CA CYS A 71 -7.87 -15.01 4.09
C CYS A 71 -7.39 -13.81 3.26
N LYS A 72 -6.14 -13.36 3.45
CA LYS A 72 -5.65 -12.14 2.78
C LYS A 72 -5.29 -12.40 1.31
N GLN A 73 -5.87 -11.60 0.43
CA GLN A 73 -5.53 -11.58 -0.99
C GLN A 73 -4.13 -11.00 -1.21
N ASN A 74 -3.80 -9.92 -0.49
CA ASN A 74 -2.49 -9.27 -0.55
C ASN A 74 -1.94 -9.04 0.85
N ILE A 75 -0.72 -9.52 1.10
CA ILE A 75 0.06 -9.16 2.28
C ILE A 75 1.31 -8.47 1.76
N VAL A 76 1.49 -7.21 2.14
CA VAL A 76 2.64 -6.39 1.77
C VAL A 76 3.39 -5.99 3.02
N VAL A 77 4.68 -6.27 3.06
CA VAL A 77 5.59 -5.88 4.15
C VAL A 77 6.65 -4.93 3.60
N TYR A 78 6.96 -3.88 4.35
CA TYR A 78 8.06 -2.97 4.01
C TYR A 78 8.85 -2.57 5.24
N ASP A 79 10.13 -2.30 5.05
CA ASP A 79 10.98 -1.63 6.02
C ASP A 79 11.48 -0.30 5.43
N SER A 80 12.68 0.16 5.80
CA SER A 80 13.17 1.46 5.31
C SER A 80 13.55 1.40 3.83
N ASN A 81 14.28 0.36 3.39
CA ASN A 81 14.90 0.34 2.05
C ASN A 81 15.25 -1.05 1.48
N THR A 82 14.63 -2.14 1.93
CA THR A 82 14.88 -3.47 1.33
C THR A 82 14.58 -3.46 -0.17
N SER A 83 15.57 -3.77 -1.00
CA SER A 83 15.45 -3.80 -2.47
C SER A 83 15.68 -5.18 -3.08
N GLU A 84 16.08 -6.16 -2.28
CA GLU A 84 16.44 -7.51 -2.72
C GLU A 84 15.93 -8.56 -1.73
N LEU A 85 15.65 -9.76 -2.22
CA LEU A 85 15.21 -10.89 -1.39
C LEU A 85 16.39 -11.66 -0.78
N ILE A 86 17.43 -10.94 -0.33
CA ILE A 86 18.68 -11.51 0.18
C ILE A 86 19.03 -10.85 1.51
N GLY A 87 19.47 -11.65 2.48
CA GLY A 87 19.92 -11.18 3.78
C GLY A 87 18.85 -11.27 4.88
N ALA A 88 19.10 -10.56 5.98
CA ALA A 88 18.22 -10.50 7.14
C ALA A 88 17.85 -9.04 7.38
N THR A 89 16.78 -8.59 6.72
CA THR A 89 16.21 -7.26 6.92
C THR A 89 14.92 -7.37 7.73
N PRO A 90 14.49 -6.29 8.43
CA PRO A 90 13.24 -6.30 9.17
C PRO A 90 12.03 -6.71 8.30
N ALA A 91 11.99 -6.30 7.03
CA ALA A 91 10.93 -6.71 6.12
C ALA A 91 10.96 -8.21 5.84
N LEU A 92 12.14 -8.77 5.55
CA LEU A 92 12.31 -10.21 5.28
C LEU A 92 12.01 -11.07 6.50
N GLU A 93 12.44 -10.66 7.70
CA GLU A 93 12.15 -11.37 8.95
C GLU A 93 10.64 -11.41 9.24
N CYS A 94 9.96 -10.27 9.07
CA CYS A 94 8.51 -10.17 9.27
C CYS A 94 7.74 -10.95 8.19
N ALA A 95 8.18 -10.87 6.92
CA ALA A 95 7.57 -11.62 5.82
C ALA A 95 7.72 -13.13 6.01
N LYS A 96 8.89 -13.60 6.47
CA LYS A 96 9.13 -15.00 6.79
C LYS A 96 8.19 -15.52 7.86
N LEU A 97 7.98 -14.75 8.93
CA LEU A 97 7.00 -15.10 9.96
C LEU A 97 5.59 -15.28 9.37
N PHE A 98 5.16 -14.37 8.49
CA PHE A 98 3.82 -14.47 7.89
C PHE A 98 3.67 -15.66 6.96
N TRP A 99 4.71 -16.00 6.20
CA TRP A 99 4.75 -17.19 5.37
C TRP A 99 4.70 -18.48 6.20
N ASP A 100 5.58 -18.60 7.19
CA ASP A 100 5.68 -19.79 8.06
C ASP A 100 4.40 -20.04 8.86
N MET A 101 3.61 -19.00 9.10
CA MET A 101 2.37 -19.05 9.90
C MET A 101 1.09 -19.19 9.08
N GLY A 102 1.19 -19.55 7.79
CA GLY A 102 0.04 -20.01 7.00
C GLY A 102 -0.48 -19.02 5.96
N SER A 103 0.33 -18.04 5.54
CA SER A 103 -0.06 -17.20 4.39
C SER A 103 -0.29 -18.06 3.14
N ARG A 104 -1.47 -17.92 2.53
CA ARG A 104 -1.84 -18.71 1.33
C ARG A 104 -1.20 -18.16 0.05
N ASN A 105 -1.04 -16.85 -0.02
CA ASN A 105 -0.47 -16.15 -1.16
C ASN A 105 0.96 -15.73 -0.83
N GLU A 106 1.81 -15.52 -1.84
CA GLU A 106 3.16 -15.03 -1.61
C GLU A 106 3.13 -13.69 -0.85
N VAL A 107 3.98 -13.58 0.17
CA VAL A 107 4.14 -12.34 0.92
C VAL A 107 4.96 -11.38 0.07
N LYS A 108 4.39 -10.21 -0.19
CA LYS A 108 4.97 -9.19 -1.05
C LYS A 108 5.87 -8.28 -0.22
N ILE A 109 7.08 -8.02 -0.71
CA ILE A 109 8.04 -7.11 -0.10
C ILE A 109 8.15 -5.89 -0.99
N LEU A 110 7.92 -4.71 -0.42
CA LEU A 110 8.03 -3.45 -1.14
C LEU A 110 9.50 -3.13 -1.41
N LYS A 111 9.88 -3.14 -2.69
CA LYS A 111 11.21 -2.75 -3.13
C LYS A 111 11.50 -1.29 -2.79
N GLY A 112 12.69 -1.04 -2.23
CA GLY A 112 13.11 0.27 -1.78
C GLY A 112 12.39 0.76 -0.53
N GLY A 113 11.55 -0.09 0.07
CA GLY A 113 10.86 0.15 1.33
C GLY A 113 10.08 1.48 1.38
N TYR A 114 10.03 2.05 2.58
CA TYR A 114 9.39 3.33 2.81
C TYR A 114 10.11 4.48 2.09
N GLU A 115 11.43 4.46 2.04
CA GLU A 115 12.23 5.57 1.47
C GLU A 115 11.86 5.83 0.01
N GLU A 116 11.89 4.80 -0.83
CA GLU A 116 11.59 4.93 -2.26
C GLU A 116 10.09 5.23 -2.50
N PHE A 117 9.20 4.51 -1.82
CA PHE A 117 7.76 4.73 -1.97
C PHE A 117 7.33 6.14 -1.53
N SER A 118 7.88 6.63 -0.42
CA SER A 118 7.56 7.95 0.14
C SER A 118 8.10 9.10 -0.73
N ALA A 119 9.18 8.85 -1.47
CA ALA A 119 9.73 9.79 -2.46
C ALA A 119 8.86 9.88 -3.72
N LEU A 120 8.33 8.75 -4.19
CA LEU A 120 7.46 8.68 -5.38
C LEU A 120 6.04 9.18 -5.09
N TYR A 121 5.46 8.79 -3.95
CA TYR A 121 4.08 9.09 -3.59
C TYR A 121 3.98 9.83 -2.24
N PRO A 122 4.52 11.06 -2.13
CA PRO A 122 4.58 11.79 -0.87
C PRO A 122 3.20 12.14 -0.28
N PHE A 123 2.16 12.12 -1.10
CA PHE A 123 0.76 12.35 -0.73
C PHE A 123 0.06 11.12 -0.11
N LEU A 124 0.68 9.94 -0.18
CA LEU A 124 0.20 8.71 0.49
C LEU A 124 0.89 8.47 1.85
N ARG A 125 1.59 9.48 2.35
CA ARG A 125 2.22 9.47 3.67
C ARG A 125 1.24 9.99 4.71
N THR A 126 1.26 9.41 5.90
CA THR A 126 0.42 9.83 7.01
C THR A 126 1.14 9.68 8.34
N GLN A 127 0.58 10.31 9.38
CA GLN A 127 0.90 10.08 10.80
C GLN A 127 -0.25 9.37 11.53
N LYS A 128 -1.37 9.14 10.83
CA LYS A 128 -2.58 8.55 11.40
C LYS A 128 -2.44 7.04 11.53
N ILE A 129 -2.39 6.57 12.76
CA ILE A 129 -2.10 5.16 13.11
C ILE A 129 -3.30 4.23 12.85
N LEU A 130 -4.53 4.68 13.10
CA LEU A 130 -5.73 3.87 13.02
C LEU A 130 -6.74 4.51 12.08
N PHE A 131 -7.29 3.71 11.19
CA PHE A 131 -8.41 4.07 10.32
C PHE A 131 -9.65 3.30 10.78
N THR A 132 -10.77 4.01 10.94
CA THR A 132 -12.05 3.34 11.14
C THR A 132 -12.57 2.79 9.81
N PRO A 133 -13.44 1.75 9.81
CA PRO A 133 -14.00 1.23 8.56
C PRO A 133 -14.66 2.30 7.69
N ARG A 134 -15.41 3.24 8.31
CA ARG A 134 -16.03 4.37 7.60
C ARG A 134 -15.00 5.27 6.92
N GLU A 135 -13.89 5.53 7.60
CA GLU A 135 -12.82 6.34 7.02
C GLU A 135 -12.11 5.62 5.87
N LEU A 136 -12.05 4.28 5.87
CA LEU A 136 -11.53 3.48 4.76
C LEU A 136 -12.48 3.52 3.55
N ASP A 137 -13.80 3.46 3.79
CA ASP A 137 -14.83 3.61 2.75
C ASP A 137 -14.78 5.01 2.10
N ASP A 138 -14.51 6.05 2.90
CA ASP A 138 -14.45 7.44 2.48
C ASP A 138 -13.11 7.82 1.80
N ILE A 139 -12.11 6.92 1.77
CA ILE A 139 -10.87 7.16 1.03
C ILE A 139 -11.21 7.31 -0.45
N LYS A 140 -10.96 8.51 -0.99
CA LYS A 140 -11.07 8.77 -2.42
C LYS A 140 -9.81 8.25 -3.12
N PRO A 141 -9.89 7.19 -3.93
CA PRO A 141 -8.73 6.64 -4.59
C PRO A 141 -8.23 7.60 -5.67
N TYR A 142 -6.92 7.58 -5.90
CA TYR A 142 -6.32 8.20 -7.08
C TYR A 142 -6.52 7.31 -8.32
N PRO A 143 -6.35 7.84 -9.54
CA PRO A 143 -6.24 7.02 -10.75
C PRO A 143 -5.21 5.91 -10.62
N LEU A 144 -5.45 4.77 -11.26
CA LEU A 144 -4.47 3.69 -11.36
C LEU A 144 -3.30 4.14 -12.23
N GLU A 145 -2.08 3.80 -11.83
CA GLU A 145 -0.86 4.12 -12.56
C GLU A 145 -0.51 2.97 -13.51
N ILE A 146 -0.61 3.23 -14.82
CA ILE A 146 -0.31 2.27 -15.89
C ILE A 146 1.17 2.31 -16.26
N ILE A 147 1.72 3.53 -16.39
CA ILE A 147 3.15 3.77 -16.59
C ILE A 147 3.60 4.71 -15.48
N GLN A 148 4.55 4.25 -14.66
CA GLN A 148 5.01 4.96 -13.46
C GLN A 148 5.41 6.41 -13.80
N GLY A 149 4.78 7.36 -13.10
CA GLY A 149 5.03 8.80 -13.26
C GLY A 149 4.59 9.42 -14.60
N LEU A 150 3.94 8.65 -15.49
CA LEU A 150 3.64 9.10 -16.86
C LEU A 150 2.18 8.94 -17.26
N LEU A 151 1.59 7.75 -17.07
CA LEU A 151 0.26 7.43 -17.57
C LEU A 151 -0.61 6.88 -16.45
N TYR A 152 -1.74 7.56 -16.23
CA TYR A 152 -2.74 7.19 -15.25
C TYR A 152 -4.08 6.91 -15.92
N MET A 153 -4.79 5.90 -15.42
CA MET A 153 -6.14 5.53 -15.85
C MET A 153 -7.10 5.76 -14.68
N GLY A 154 -8.05 6.67 -14.88
CA GLY A 154 -9.04 7.03 -13.88
C GLY A 154 -10.34 7.45 -14.52
N ASP A 155 -11.33 7.74 -13.69
CA ASP A 155 -12.64 8.22 -14.13
C ASP A 155 -12.66 9.75 -14.32
N TRP A 156 -13.80 10.26 -14.82
CA TRP A 156 -14.01 11.70 -15.02
C TRP A 156 -13.86 12.52 -13.72
N ARG A 157 -14.32 11.99 -12.59
CA ARG A 157 -14.27 12.68 -11.29
C ARG A 157 -12.82 12.85 -10.83
N GLN A 158 -12.01 11.79 -10.98
CA GLN A 158 -10.60 11.82 -10.66
C GLN A 158 -9.84 12.78 -11.59
N GLY A 159 -10.16 12.75 -12.90
CA GLY A 159 -9.56 13.63 -13.90
C GLY A 159 -9.83 15.13 -13.68
N ASN A 160 -10.96 15.47 -13.05
CA ASN A 160 -11.35 16.86 -12.76
C ASN A 160 -11.08 17.29 -11.30
N ALA A 161 -10.56 16.39 -10.45
CA ALA A 161 -10.26 16.71 -9.06
C ALA A 161 -8.95 17.54 -8.95
N PRO A 162 -9.00 18.79 -8.44
CA PRO A 162 -7.81 19.66 -8.41
C PRO A 162 -6.66 19.11 -7.55
N TYR A 163 -6.96 18.38 -6.47
CA TYR A 163 -5.94 17.77 -5.63
C TYR A 163 -5.18 16.65 -6.36
N ILE A 164 -5.90 15.81 -7.12
CA ILE A 164 -5.29 14.74 -7.93
C ILE A 164 -4.39 15.33 -9.01
N GLN A 165 -4.86 16.35 -9.72
CA GLN A 165 -4.06 17.03 -10.75
C GLN A 165 -2.77 17.61 -10.16
N LYS A 166 -2.85 18.21 -8.97
CA LYS A 166 -1.69 18.76 -8.27
C LYS A 166 -0.72 17.67 -7.79
N ASP A 167 -1.23 16.66 -7.10
CA ASP A 167 -0.42 15.64 -6.43
C ASP A 167 0.27 14.72 -7.44
N LEU A 168 -0.44 14.32 -8.51
CA LEU A 168 0.10 13.52 -9.62
C LEU A 168 0.77 14.37 -10.71
N LYS A 169 0.76 15.70 -10.58
CA LYS A 169 1.33 16.65 -11.56
C LYS A 169 0.78 16.45 -12.98
N ILE A 170 -0.52 16.19 -13.08
CA ILE A 170 -1.21 15.98 -14.36
C ILE A 170 -1.16 17.26 -15.20
N ARG A 171 -0.75 17.12 -16.46
CA ARG A 171 -0.64 18.25 -17.42
C ARG A 171 -1.72 18.22 -18.50
N ALA A 172 -2.25 17.05 -18.78
CA ALA A 172 -3.27 16.82 -19.78
C ALA A 172 -4.05 15.55 -19.43
N HIS A 173 -5.29 15.50 -19.90
CA HIS A 173 -6.10 14.28 -19.90
C HIS A 173 -6.52 13.95 -21.34
N ILE A 174 -6.77 12.68 -21.61
CA ILE A 174 -7.41 12.23 -22.85
C ILE A 174 -8.70 11.56 -22.42
N ASN A 175 -9.85 12.14 -22.79
CA ASN A 175 -11.13 11.52 -22.51
C ASN A 175 -11.44 10.49 -23.60
N CYS A 176 -11.51 9.22 -23.19
CA CYS A 176 -11.84 8.10 -24.08
C CYS A 176 -13.30 7.63 -23.92
N CYS A 177 -14.09 8.28 -23.07
CA CYS A 177 -15.46 7.89 -22.73
C CYS A 177 -16.45 9.03 -23.01
N VAL A 178 -17.70 8.65 -23.29
CA VAL A 178 -18.84 9.57 -23.32
C VAL A 178 -19.67 9.22 -22.10
N GLU A 179 -19.56 9.99 -21.01
CA GLU A 179 -20.38 9.83 -19.81
C GLU A 179 -21.57 10.81 -19.85
N GLU A 180 -22.75 10.38 -19.40
CA GLU A 180 -24.01 11.14 -19.48
C GLU A 180 -23.98 12.52 -18.79
N GLU A 181 -23.02 12.78 -17.90
CA GLU A 181 -22.85 14.08 -17.20
C GLU A 181 -22.24 15.17 -18.10
N THR A 182 -22.08 14.91 -19.40
CA THR A 182 -21.70 15.92 -20.42
C THR A 182 -22.87 16.42 -21.28
N LEU A 183 -24.12 16.16 -20.86
CA LEU A 183 -25.35 16.76 -21.40
C LEU A 183 -25.98 17.77 -20.44
#